data_AF-A0A194Q189-F1
#
_entry.id   AF-A0A194Q189-F1
#
_cell.length_a   1.000
_cell.length_b   1.000
_cell.length_c   1.000
_cell.angle_alpha   90.00
_cell.angle_beta   90.00
_cell.angle_gamma   90.00
#
_symmetry.space_group_name_H-M   'P 1'
#
loop_
_entity.id
_entity.type
_entity.pdbx_description
1 polymer ?
#
loop_
_entity_poly.entity_id
_entity_poly.type
_entity_poly.pdbx_seq_one_letter_code
_entity_poly.pdbx_strand_id
1 'polypeptide(L)'
;MLHILHRCMPQLYASQEQKHFKPVVLCSCEQVLNAATTTLTSYTDKGRKPDNGRFLSFDHLTFWVSNAKQAASYYVTRFGFEPLAYRGLETGSRKIASHAVRLNKIVFVFEAQYDPEDSDLVKEVGYHGDFVKDVAFEVENLDYILEYAKKQGAVVVKDLWEETDEFGVVRMATLKTYGDNTHTLVDRSNYEGSFLPGYVTLNKDPISNFLPKVEINFVDHVVGNQPDQGMEVAASWYERCLQFHRFWSVDDKQVCTDYSALRSIVMANWEENVKMPINEPAPGKKKSQIQEYVEYHGGAGVQHIAINTEDIITAIENLRARGVEFLSIPSEYYRIIRERLKESKVRVAESIDVLERLNILIDYDDDGYLLQIFTKNTQDRPTLFLEVIQRRNHNGFGAGNFKTLFESFESEQIGKGKYNETRLKRVYCFISLTLHNVNNTVVRHQLCTIR
;
A
#
# COMPACT_ATOMS: atom_id res chain seq x y z
N MET A 1 73.77 -25.75 -22.77
CA MET A 1 73.57 -26.20 -21.37
C MET A 1 72.22 -26.90 -21.33
N LEU A 2 72.15 -28.22 -21.58
CA LEU A 2 72.21 -29.31 -20.56
C LEU A 2 71.28 -28.99 -19.37
N HIS A 3 70.28 -29.79 -18.98
CA HIS A 3 70.27 -31.25 -18.90
C HIS A 3 68.84 -31.84 -18.88
N ILE A 4 68.74 -32.97 -19.57
CA ILE A 4 67.83 -34.12 -19.38
C ILE A 4 67.99 -34.70 -17.96
N LEU A 5 66.91 -35.22 -17.35
CA LEU A 5 66.99 -36.47 -16.57
C LEU A 5 65.64 -37.20 -16.53
N HIS A 6 65.75 -38.52 -16.60
CA HIS A 6 64.76 -39.51 -16.99
C HIS A 6 64.68 -40.57 -15.88
N ARG A 7 63.49 -41.17 -15.72
CA ARG A 7 63.19 -42.50 -15.12
C ARG A 7 63.23 -42.65 -13.59
N CYS A 8 62.14 -43.19 -13.04
CA CYS A 8 62.07 -44.60 -12.60
C CYS A 8 60.65 -44.97 -12.09
N MET A 9 60.13 -46.10 -12.59
CA MET A 9 59.08 -46.94 -11.97
C MET A 9 59.79 -48.20 -11.44
N PRO A 10 59.28 -48.85 -10.37
CA PRO A 10 58.51 -50.09 -10.62
C PRO A 10 57.39 -50.43 -9.60
N GLN A 11 56.36 -51.10 -10.14
CA GLN A 11 55.53 -52.22 -9.62
C GLN A 11 55.12 -52.32 -8.14
N LEU A 12 53.80 -52.49 -7.90
CA LEU A 12 53.24 -53.61 -7.10
C LEU A 12 51.71 -53.77 -7.33
N TYR A 13 51.29 -55.03 -7.28
CA TYR A 13 49.97 -55.58 -7.60
C TYR A 13 48.93 -55.44 -6.46
N ALA A 14 47.68 -55.22 -6.86
CA ALA A 14 46.39 -55.71 -6.34
C ALA A 14 46.13 -55.87 -4.82
N SER A 15 45.14 -55.12 -4.32
CA SER A 15 44.00 -55.68 -3.56
C SER A 15 42.77 -54.77 -3.66
N GLN A 16 41.61 -55.40 -3.76
CA GLN A 16 40.29 -54.78 -3.93
C GLN A 16 39.80 -54.17 -2.62
N GLU A 17 39.15 -52.99 -2.71
CA GLU A 17 37.96 -52.70 -1.90
C GLU A 17 37.09 -51.66 -2.61
N GLN A 18 35.87 -52.08 -2.97
CA GLN A 18 34.85 -51.25 -3.61
C GLN A 18 34.30 -50.23 -2.61
N LYS A 19 34.41 -48.93 -2.93
CA LYS A 19 33.44 -47.92 -2.49
C LYS A 19 32.94 -47.14 -3.70
N HIS A 20 31.64 -47.28 -3.95
CA HIS A 20 30.89 -46.61 -5.00
C HIS A 20 31.03 -45.08 -4.92
N PHE A 21 31.61 -44.48 -5.96
CA PHE A 21 31.38 -43.07 -6.31
C PHE A 21 30.43 -43.05 -7.51
N LYS A 22 29.23 -42.46 -7.34
CA LYS A 22 28.35 -42.11 -8.45
C LYS A 22 28.83 -40.79 -9.06
N PRO A 23 28.98 -40.68 -10.40
CA PRO A 23 29.26 -39.40 -11.04
C PRO A 23 28.01 -38.52 -11.05
N VAL A 24 28.19 -37.26 -10.68
CA VAL A 24 27.20 -36.18 -10.81
C VAL A 24 27.02 -35.89 -12.29
N VAL A 25 25.84 -36.23 -12.82
CA VAL A 25 25.42 -35.86 -14.16
C VAL A 25 24.93 -34.43 -14.13
N LEU A 26 25.59 -33.56 -14.91
CA LEU A 26 25.09 -32.24 -15.31
C LEU A 26 23.76 -32.45 -16.06
N CYS A 27 22.65 -32.10 -15.43
CA CYS A 27 21.33 -32.15 -16.06
C CYS A 27 21.15 -30.90 -16.94
N SER A 28 20.99 -31.15 -18.24
CA SER A 28 20.65 -30.19 -19.28
C SER A 28 19.30 -29.54 -19.00
N CYS A 29 19.26 -28.21 -19.06
CA CYS A 29 18.06 -27.40 -18.91
C CYS A 29 17.31 -27.34 -20.24
N GLU A 30 16.55 -28.38 -20.56
CA GLU A 30 15.52 -28.37 -21.60
C GLU A 30 14.38 -29.28 -21.13
N GLN A 31 13.14 -28.77 -21.22
CA GLN A 31 11.86 -29.42 -20.88
C GLN A 31 11.42 -29.39 -19.40
N VAL A 32 10.87 -28.26 -18.93
CA VAL A 32 9.57 -28.21 -18.22
C VAL A 32 8.91 -26.85 -18.50
N LEU A 33 8.32 -26.69 -19.69
CA LEU A 33 7.24 -25.72 -19.93
C LEU A 33 5.95 -26.54 -19.94
N ASN A 34 5.48 -26.94 -18.77
CA ASN A 34 4.18 -27.58 -18.59
C ASN A 34 3.43 -26.82 -17.50
N ALA A 35 2.25 -26.32 -17.90
CA ALA A 35 1.18 -25.74 -17.12
C ALA A 35 1.30 -25.92 -15.60
N ALA A 36 1.86 -24.91 -14.92
CA ALA A 36 1.56 -24.67 -13.53
C ALA A 36 0.22 -23.92 -13.48
N THR A 37 -0.89 -24.65 -13.40
CA THR A 37 -2.15 -24.12 -12.89
C THR A 37 -1.85 -23.64 -11.48
N THR A 38 -1.56 -22.35 -11.37
CA THR A 38 -1.15 -21.71 -10.12
C THR A 38 -2.43 -21.52 -9.31
N THR A 39 -2.65 -22.34 -8.28
CA THR A 39 -3.85 -22.25 -7.44
C THR A 39 -3.80 -20.93 -6.66
N LEU A 40 -4.44 -19.91 -7.21
CA LEU A 40 -4.83 -18.70 -6.50
C LEU A 40 -5.80 -19.10 -5.37
N THR A 41 -5.53 -18.74 -4.12
CA THR A 41 -6.51 -18.89 -3.04
C THR A 41 -7.45 -17.69 -3.05
N SER A 42 -8.44 -17.75 -3.95
CA SER A 42 -9.68 -17.01 -3.75
C SER A 42 -10.47 -17.76 -2.67
N TYR A 43 -10.82 -17.08 -1.58
CA TYR A 43 -11.64 -17.69 -0.54
C TYR A 43 -13.10 -17.59 -0.97
N THR A 44 -13.73 -18.74 -1.23
CA THR A 44 -15.16 -18.79 -1.59
C THR A 44 -16.06 -18.77 -0.36
N ASP A 45 -15.53 -19.14 0.80
CA ASP A 45 -16.23 -19.12 2.08
C ASP A 45 -16.02 -17.76 2.76
N LYS A 46 -17.07 -16.94 2.76
CA LYS A 46 -17.11 -15.65 3.46
C LYS A 46 -17.29 -15.81 4.97
N GLY A 47 -17.52 -17.04 5.46
CA GLY A 47 -17.89 -17.34 6.83
C GLY A 47 -19.37 -17.08 7.11
N ARG A 48 -19.70 -16.80 8.37
CA ARG A 48 -21.08 -16.49 8.79
C ARG A 48 -21.36 -15.01 8.57
N LYS A 49 -22.46 -14.69 7.88
CA LYS A 49 -22.98 -13.32 7.75
C LYS A 49 -23.17 -12.68 9.15
N PRO A 50 -22.71 -11.44 9.38
CA PRO A 50 -22.99 -10.72 10.62
C PRO A 50 -24.51 -10.67 10.92
N ASP A 51 -24.87 -10.81 12.19
CA ASP A 51 -26.28 -10.83 12.61
C ASP A 51 -26.94 -9.45 12.48
N ASN A 52 -26.14 -8.39 12.56
CA ASN A 52 -26.54 -7.01 12.38
C ASN A 52 -25.32 -6.17 11.99
N GLY A 53 -25.50 -4.86 11.78
CA GLY A 53 -24.43 -3.95 11.37
C GLY A 53 -24.02 -4.16 9.91
N ARG A 54 -23.73 -3.07 9.20
CA ARG A 54 -23.24 -3.15 7.82
C ARG A 54 -22.24 -2.06 7.50
N PHE A 55 -21.22 -2.41 6.74
CA PHE A 55 -20.28 -1.47 6.14
C PHE A 55 -20.76 -1.14 4.72
N LEU A 56 -21.09 0.12 4.47
CA LEU A 56 -21.69 0.59 3.22
C LEU A 56 -20.65 0.96 2.17
N SER A 57 -19.59 1.64 2.58
CA SER A 57 -18.51 2.11 1.72
C SER A 57 -17.40 2.76 2.54
N PHE A 58 -16.29 3.08 1.88
CA PHE A 58 -15.39 4.12 2.37
C PHE A 58 -16.15 5.46 2.43
N ASP A 59 -16.11 6.15 3.57
CA ASP A 59 -16.76 7.45 3.76
C ASP A 59 -15.84 8.60 3.32
N HIS A 60 -14.70 8.71 4.00
CA HIS A 60 -13.62 9.63 3.67
C HIS A 60 -12.29 9.07 4.20
N LEU A 61 -11.18 9.61 3.70
CA LEU A 61 -9.85 9.33 4.24
C LEU A 61 -9.28 10.61 4.84
N THR A 62 -8.83 10.55 6.08
CA THR A 62 -8.21 11.68 6.77
C THR A 62 -6.70 11.54 6.73
N PHE A 63 -6.04 12.61 6.31
CA PHE A 63 -4.60 12.72 6.21
C PHE A 63 -4.12 13.71 7.25
N TRP A 64 -3.12 13.31 8.03
CA TRP A 64 -2.37 14.23 8.86
C TRP A 64 -1.17 14.70 8.06
N VAL A 65 -1.09 16.01 7.86
CA VAL A 65 -0.13 16.63 6.96
C VAL A 65 0.52 17.85 7.59
N SER A 66 1.71 18.17 7.12
CA SER A 66 2.45 19.36 7.51
C SER A 66 1.78 20.66 7.08
N ASN A 67 1.03 20.65 5.96
CA ASN A 67 0.29 21.80 5.47
C ASN A 67 -0.99 21.40 4.73
N ALA A 68 -2.13 21.45 5.43
CA ALA A 68 -3.43 21.04 4.89
C ALA A 68 -3.86 21.84 3.65
N LYS A 69 -3.56 23.13 3.59
CA LYS A 69 -3.93 24.00 2.46
C LYS A 69 -3.16 23.63 1.19
N GLN A 70 -1.85 23.40 1.31
CA GLN A 70 -1.01 23.00 0.17
C GLN A 70 -1.31 21.57 -0.28
N ALA A 71 -1.52 20.64 0.66
CA ALA A 71 -1.93 19.28 0.34
C ALA A 71 -3.25 19.27 -0.44
N ALA A 72 -4.29 19.94 0.06
CA ALA A 72 -5.56 20.05 -0.65
C ALA A 72 -5.40 20.64 -2.06
N SER A 73 -4.60 21.71 -2.20
CA SER A 73 -4.31 22.32 -3.51
C SER A 73 -3.59 21.36 -4.46
N TYR A 74 -2.65 20.55 -3.97
CA TYR A 74 -1.96 19.53 -4.77
C TYR A 74 -2.97 18.50 -5.34
N TYR A 75 -3.88 17.97 -4.53
CA TYR A 75 -4.88 17.01 -5.00
C TYR A 75 -5.94 17.63 -5.94
N VAL A 76 -6.32 18.89 -5.71
CA VAL A 76 -7.22 19.63 -6.63
C VAL A 76 -6.57 19.81 -8.00
N THR A 77 -5.33 20.28 -8.01
CA THR A 77 -4.63 20.61 -9.26
C THR A 77 -4.16 19.37 -10.02
N ARG A 78 -3.52 18.42 -9.32
CA ARG A 78 -2.90 17.23 -9.95
C ARG A 78 -3.90 16.11 -10.19
N PHE A 79 -4.79 15.85 -9.23
CA PHE A 79 -5.67 14.68 -9.28
C PHE A 79 -7.11 14.99 -9.70
N GLY A 80 -7.45 16.27 -9.90
CA GLY A 80 -8.77 16.67 -10.38
C GLY A 80 -9.86 16.73 -9.32
N PHE A 81 -9.48 16.63 -8.04
CA PHE A 81 -10.42 16.89 -6.95
C PHE A 81 -10.95 18.33 -7.00
N GLU A 82 -12.11 18.55 -6.38
CA GLU A 82 -12.68 19.88 -6.17
C GLU A 82 -12.72 20.19 -4.66
N PRO A 83 -12.54 21.46 -4.24
CA PRO A 83 -12.81 21.86 -2.86
C PRO A 83 -14.24 21.45 -2.46
N LEU A 84 -14.38 20.76 -1.33
CA LEU A 84 -15.67 20.34 -0.81
C LEU A 84 -16.08 21.23 0.36
N ALA A 85 -15.30 21.19 1.44
CA ALA A 85 -15.64 21.87 2.67
C ALA A 85 -14.41 22.20 3.50
N TYR A 86 -14.56 23.12 4.45
CA TYR A 86 -13.50 23.63 5.29
C TYR A 86 -13.92 23.75 6.75
N ARG A 87 -12.98 23.45 7.64
CA ARG A 87 -13.09 23.73 9.07
C ARG A 87 -11.77 24.33 9.55
N GLY A 88 -11.79 25.50 10.18
CA GLY A 88 -10.58 26.20 10.61
C GLY A 88 -10.88 27.44 11.46
N LEU A 89 -9.95 28.39 11.54
CA LEU A 89 -10.05 29.55 12.42
C LEU A 89 -11.35 30.35 12.21
N GLU A 90 -11.70 30.53 10.94
CA GLU A 90 -12.87 31.24 10.42
C GLU A 90 -14.18 30.53 10.77
N THR A 91 -14.14 29.21 11.00
CA THR A 91 -15.31 28.40 11.39
C THR A 91 -15.29 28.01 12.87
N GLY A 92 -14.35 28.56 13.66
CA GLY A 92 -14.24 28.32 15.11
C GLY A 92 -13.32 27.16 15.51
N SER A 93 -12.75 26.40 14.57
CA SER A 93 -11.73 25.40 14.87
C SER A 93 -10.37 26.06 15.08
N ARG A 94 -9.95 26.19 16.34
CA ARG A 94 -8.76 26.95 16.73
C ARG A 94 -7.45 26.16 16.74
N LYS A 95 -7.53 24.83 16.81
CA LYS A 95 -6.35 23.95 16.88
C LYS A 95 -5.97 23.34 15.54
N ILE A 96 -6.95 22.93 14.74
CA ILE A 96 -6.74 22.17 13.50
C ILE A 96 -7.44 22.87 12.33
N ALA A 97 -6.74 22.99 11.20
CA ALA A 97 -7.30 23.30 9.90
C ALA A 97 -7.60 21.99 9.18
N SER A 98 -8.84 21.80 8.72
CA SER A 98 -9.27 20.64 7.94
C SER A 98 -9.78 21.11 6.58
N HIS A 99 -9.11 20.69 5.51
CA HIS A 99 -9.53 20.93 4.12
C HIS A 99 -10.06 19.64 3.52
N ALA A 100 -11.37 19.56 3.31
CA ALA A 100 -12.00 18.44 2.61
C ALA A 100 -12.06 18.73 1.11
N VAL A 101 -11.64 17.78 0.30
CA VAL A 101 -11.74 17.81 -1.17
C VAL A 101 -12.47 16.57 -1.66
N ARG A 102 -13.20 16.70 -2.77
CA ARG A 102 -14.02 15.63 -3.33
C ARG A 102 -13.70 15.38 -4.79
N LEU A 103 -13.66 14.10 -5.17
CA LEU A 103 -13.69 13.67 -6.55
C LEU A 103 -14.79 12.60 -6.68
N ASN A 104 -15.94 13.01 -7.22
CA ASN A 104 -17.14 12.18 -7.25
C ASN A 104 -17.51 11.66 -5.83
N LYS A 105 -17.40 10.35 -5.57
CA LYS A 105 -17.67 9.77 -4.24
C LYS A 105 -16.46 9.75 -3.31
N ILE A 106 -15.27 10.09 -3.79
CA ILE A 106 -14.04 10.06 -3.00
C ILE A 106 -13.92 11.36 -2.22
N VAL A 107 -13.73 11.28 -0.92
CA VAL A 107 -13.47 12.45 -0.06
C VAL A 107 -12.15 12.26 0.68
N PHE A 108 -11.24 13.20 0.50
CA PHE A 108 -10.00 13.31 1.27
C PHE A 108 -10.06 14.53 2.18
N VAL A 109 -9.67 14.36 3.44
CA VAL A 109 -9.63 15.42 4.45
C VAL A 109 -8.19 15.63 4.86
N PHE A 110 -7.63 16.79 4.58
CA PHE A 110 -6.26 17.14 4.99
C PHE A 110 -6.32 17.96 6.27
N GLU A 111 -5.67 17.47 7.33
CA GLU A 111 -5.62 18.13 8.63
C GLU A 111 -4.20 18.55 8.99
N ALA A 112 -4.08 19.79 9.47
CA ALA A 112 -2.83 20.35 9.98
C ALA A 112 -3.09 21.20 11.22
N GLN A 113 -2.18 21.14 12.20
CA GLN A 113 -2.28 21.96 13.41
C GLN A 113 -1.84 23.40 13.17
N TYR A 114 -2.53 24.36 13.79
CA TYR A 114 -2.16 25.78 13.73
C TYR A 114 -1.10 26.18 14.75
N ASP A 115 -1.33 25.80 16.00
CA ASP A 115 -0.51 26.22 17.12
C ASP A 115 0.78 25.38 17.20
N PRO A 116 1.84 25.91 17.82
CA PRO A 116 3.12 25.22 17.93
C PRO A 116 3.17 24.23 19.12
N GLU A 117 2.04 23.91 19.76
CA GLU A 117 2.04 23.02 20.93
C GLU A 117 2.31 21.57 20.53
N ASP A 118 2.94 20.82 21.44
CA ASP A 118 3.13 19.39 21.24
C ASP A 118 1.78 18.67 21.22
N SER A 119 1.53 17.89 20.17
CA SER A 119 0.37 17.02 20.01
C SER A 119 0.74 15.73 19.31
N ASP A 120 -0.17 14.76 19.33
CA ASP A 120 0.01 13.52 18.57
C ASP A 120 0.08 13.80 17.06
N LEU A 121 -0.70 14.76 16.54
CA LEU A 121 -0.65 15.17 15.14
C LEU A 121 0.75 15.66 14.75
N VAL A 122 1.32 16.61 15.51
CA VAL A 122 2.65 17.16 15.20
C VAL A 122 3.74 16.09 15.30
N LYS A 123 3.68 15.23 16.32
CA LYS A 123 4.65 14.15 16.53
C LYS A 123 4.59 13.11 15.42
N GLU A 124 3.38 12.67 15.07
CA GLU A 124 3.17 11.64 14.04
C GLU A 124 3.48 12.18 12.64
N VAL A 125 3.12 13.43 12.30
CA VAL A 125 3.56 14.05 11.04
C VAL A 125 5.08 14.18 10.98
N GLY A 126 5.73 14.57 12.08
CA GLY A 126 7.19 14.60 12.16
C GLY A 126 7.82 13.22 11.96
N TYR A 127 7.17 12.17 12.48
CA TYR A 127 7.66 10.79 12.42
C TYR A 127 7.40 10.11 11.07
N HIS A 128 6.18 10.15 10.55
CA HIS A 128 5.75 9.47 9.32
C HIS A 128 5.93 10.29 8.03
N GLY A 129 5.98 11.62 8.14
CA GLY A 129 5.75 12.53 7.01
C GLY A 129 4.25 12.82 6.85
N ASP A 130 3.82 13.28 5.68
CA ASP A 130 2.40 13.40 5.36
C ASP A 130 1.83 11.98 5.14
N PHE A 131 0.77 11.59 5.83
CA PHE A 131 0.28 10.21 5.80
C PHE A 131 -1.24 10.13 6.01
N VAL A 132 -1.83 9.00 5.60
CA VAL A 132 -3.23 8.69 5.93
C VAL A 132 -3.29 8.33 7.40
N LYS A 133 -4.04 9.09 8.19
CA LYS A 133 -4.30 8.79 9.60
C LYS A 133 -5.50 7.86 9.77
N ASP A 134 -6.61 8.18 9.10
CA ASP A 134 -7.88 7.47 9.27
C ASP A 134 -8.46 7.05 7.93
N VAL A 135 -8.99 5.82 7.90
CA VAL A 135 -9.83 5.33 6.80
C VAL A 135 -11.23 5.14 7.37
N ALA A 136 -12.13 6.09 7.09
CA ALA A 136 -13.47 6.08 7.65
C ALA A 136 -14.42 5.18 6.82
N PHE A 137 -15.36 4.54 7.51
CA PHE A 137 -16.38 3.69 6.90
C PHE A 137 -17.77 4.24 7.20
N GLU A 138 -18.58 4.36 6.15
CA GLU A 138 -20.00 4.62 6.32
C GLU A 138 -20.67 3.31 6.75
N VAL A 139 -21.49 3.36 7.81
CA VAL A 139 -22.07 2.17 8.42
C VAL A 139 -23.56 2.31 8.73
N GLU A 140 -24.27 1.18 8.71
CA GLU A 140 -25.61 1.03 9.29
C GLU A 140 -25.49 0.32 10.64
N ASN A 141 -26.23 0.81 11.64
CA ASN A 141 -26.25 0.28 13.01
C ASN A 141 -24.85 0.28 13.67
N LEU A 142 -24.28 1.48 13.82
CA LEU A 142 -22.98 1.73 14.43
C LEU A 142 -22.88 1.13 15.85
N ASP A 143 -23.94 1.23 16.65
CA ASP A 143 -23.98 0.70 18.03
C ASP A 143 -23.63 -0.78 18.07
N TYR A 144 -24.21 -1.59 17.17
CA TYR A 144 -23.90 -3.01 17.09
C TYR A 144 -22.43 -3.26 16.75
N ILE A 145 -21.91 -2.57 15.72
CA ILE A 145 -20.53 -2.76 15.25
C ILE A 145 -19.54 -2.39 16.38
N LEU A 146 -19.79 -1.26 17.04
CA LEU A 146 -18.93 -0.76 18.11
C LEU A 146 -18.94 -1.70 19.33
N GLU A 147 -20.11 -2.12 19.80
CA GLU A 147 -20.23 -3.02 20.94
C GLU A 147 -19.65 -4.41 20.64
N TYR A 148 -19.83 -4.91 19.42
CA TYR A 148 -19.18 -6.13 18.96
C TYR A 148 -17.65 -5.99 18.96
N ALA A 149 -17.11 -4.94 18.35
CA ALA A 149 -15.68 -4.68 18.29
C ALA A 149 -15.06 -4.56 19.69
N LYS A 150 -15.71 -3.83 20.61
CA LYS A 150 -15.29 -3.73 22.02
C LYS A 150 -15.21 -5.10 22.69
N LYS A 151 -16.23 -5.94 22.51
CA LYS A 151 -16.27 -7.31 23.06
C LYS A 151 -15.14 -8.19 22.53
N GLN A 152 -14.69 -7.95 21.30
CA GLN A 152 -13.58 -8.67 20.65
C GLN A 152 -12.19 -8.06 20.95
N GLY A 153 -12.14 -7.03 21.80
CA GLY A 153 -10.90 -6.42 22.26
C GLY A 153 -10.35 -5.32 21.34
N ALA A 154 -11.16 -4.74 20.46
CA ALA A 154 -10.77 -3.57 19.70
C ALA A 154 -10.49 -2.39 20.65
N VAL A 155 -9.38 -1.68 20.41
CA VAL A 155 -9.05 -0.47 21.18
C VAL A 155 -9.87 0.69 20.62
N VAL A 156 -10.71 1.27 21.48
CA VAL A 156 -11.53 2.43 21.16
C VAL A 156 -10.72 3.70 21.43
N VAL A 157 -10.40 4.44 20.37
CA VAL A 157 -9.69 5.73 20.46
C VAL A 157 -10.64 6.83 20.90
N LYS A 158 -11.85 6.82 20.36
CA LYS A 158 -12.95 7.72 20.73
C LYS A 158 -14.24 6.93 20.72
N ASP A 159 -14.87 6.82 21.89
CA ASP A 159 -16.17 6.15 22.02
C ASP A 159 -17.27 6.95 21.31
N LEU A 160 -18.47 6.36 21.16
CA LEU A 160 -19.60 6.94 20.46
C LEU A 160 -19.81 8.42 20.80
N TRP A 161 -19.77 9.26 19.78
CA TRP A 161 -20.12 10.68 19.89
C TRP A 161 -21.02 11.10 18.73
N GLU A 162 -21.69 12.22 18.93
CA GLU A 162 -22.57 12.80 17.92
C GLU A 162 -22.12 14.22 17.60
N GLU A 163 -22.23 14.59 16.34
CA GLU A 163 -22.08 15.97 15.88
C GLU A 163 -23.38 16.39 15.19
N THR A 164 -23.78 17.66 15.36
CA THR A 164 -25.10 18.15 14.95
C THR A 164 -24.99 19.55 14.36
N ASP A 165 -25.73 19.79 13.30
CA ASP A 165 -25.98 21.11 12.72
C ASP A 165 -27.43 21.19 12.17
N GLU A 166 -27.74 22.20 11.37
CA GLU A 166 -29.06 22.37 10.76
C GLU A 166 -29.50 21.25 9.81
N PHE A 167 -28.59 20.40 9.34
CA PHE A 167 -28.86 19.29 8.42
C PHE A 167 -29.04 17.93 9.11
N GLY A 168 -28.99 17.89 10.44
CA GLY A 168 -29.26 16.69 11.24
C GLY A 168 -28.09 16.26 12.11
N VAL A 169 -27.97 14.95 12.34
CA VAL A 169 -27.01 14.37 13.29
C VAL A 169 -26.15 13.31 12.60
N VAL A 170 -24.83 13.39 12.77
CA VAL A 170 -23.89 12.34 12.40
C VAL A 170 -23.36 11.68 13.66
N ARG A 171 -23.44 10.36 13.74
CA ARG A 171 -22.93 9.58 14.87
C ARG A 171 -21.64 8.89 14.45
N MET A 172 -20.63 8.92 15.31
CA MET A 172 -19.31 8.40 14.99
C MET A 172 -18.66 7.67 16.15
N ALA A 173 -17.74 6.76 15.85
CA ALA A 173 -16.85 6.11 16.80
C ALA A 173 -15.52 5.78 16.12
N THR A 174 -14.39 5.85 16.84
CA THR A 174 -13.06 5.63 16.25
C THR A 174 -12.36 4.46 16.92
N LEU A 175 -11.93 3.50 16.12
CA LEU A 175 -11.19 2.30 16.52
C LEU A 175 -9.74 2.38 16.04
N LYS A 176 -8.80 1.87 16.85
CA LYS A 176 -7.40 1.71 16.46
C LYS A 176 -7.24 0.44 15.61
N THR A 177 -6.50 0.53 14.51
CA THR A 177 -6.07 -0.62 13.69
C THR A 177 -4.53 -0.74 13.71
N TYR A 178 -3.92 -1.24 12.64
CA TYR A 178 -2.47 -1.36 12.51
C TYR A 178 -1.73 -0.02 12.60
N GLY A 179 -0.48 -0.06 13.09
CA GLY A 179 0.41 1.09 13.15
C GLY A 179 -0.22 2.26 13.89
N ASP A 180 -0.15 3.45 13.28
CA ASP A 180 -0.81 4.65 13.79
C ASP A 180 -2.16 4.97 13.17
N ASN A 181 -2.67 4.05 12.35
CA ASN A 181 -3.95 4.20 11.68
C ASN A 181 -5.16 3.93 12.58
N THR A 182 -6.26 4.60 12.23
CA THR A 182 -7.58 4.41 12.82
C THR A 182 -8.64 4.15 11.76
N HIS A 183 -9.77 3.63 12.22
CA HIS A 183 -11.01 3.57 11.46
C HIS A 183 -12.10 4.33 12.21
N THR A 184 -12.65 5.37 11.58
CA THR A 184 -13.84 6.05 12.07
C THR A 184 -15.07 5.45 11.42
N LEU A 185 -15.96 4.89 12.23
CA LEU A 185 -17.29 4.45 11.84
C LEU A 185 -18.20 5.68 11.77
N VAL A 186 -18.92 5.86 10.67
CA VAL A 186 -19.76 7.04 10.42
C VAL A 186 -21.19 6.58 10.09
N ASP A 187 -22.14 6.90 10.95
CA ASP A 187 -23.57 6.73 10.69
C ASP A 187 -24.18 8.07 10.27
N ARG A 188 -24.60 8.13 9.00
CA ARG A 188 -25.20 9.29 8.34
C ARG A 188 -26.71 9.18 8.18
N SER A 189 -27.34 8.16 8.74
CA SER A 189 -28.75 7.85 8.49
C SER A 189 -29.73 9.00 8.78
N ASN A 190 -29.35 9.94 9.65
CA ASN A 190 -30.14 11.12 10.02
C ASN A 190 -29.45 12.44 9.65
N TYR A 191 -28.68 12.47 8.56
CA TYR A 191 -27.94 13.67 8.13
C TYR A 191 -28.07 13.92 6.62
N GLU A 192 -28.49 15.14 6.25
CA GLU A 192 -28.69 15.56 4.86
C GLU A 192 -27.65 16.60 4.36
N GLY A 193 -26.66 16.91 5.20
CA GLY A 193 -25.66 17.93 4.90
C GLY A 193 -24.63 17.48 3.88
N SER A 194 -23.91 18.44 3.31
CA SER A 194 -22.99 18.18 2.18
C SER A 194 -21.74 17.36 2.54
N PHE A 195 -21.28 17.44 3.80
CA PHE A 195 -20.14 16.66 4.30
C PHE A 195 -20.29 16.26 5.77
N LEU A 196 -19.85 17.06 6.74
CA LEU A 196 -19.96 16.76 8.17
C LEU A 196 -20.30 18.04 8.94
N PRO A 197 -20.96 17.95 10.11
CA PRO A 197 -21.20 19.11 10.95
C PRO A 197 -19.92 19.88 11.27
N GLY A 198 -20.05 21.21 11.37
CA GLY A 198 -18.92 22.10 11.66
C GLY A 198 -17.97 22.36 10.48
N TYR A 199 -18.24 21.80 9.30
CA TYR A 199 -17.59 22.18 8.05
C TYR A 199 -18.47 23.15 7.25
N VAL A 200 -17.85 24.19 6.68
CA VAL A 200 -18.50 25.10 5.73
C VAL A 200 -18.15 24.71 4.30
N THR A 201 -19.11 24.76 3.37
CA THR A 201 -18.86 24.43 1.97
C THR A 201 -17.93 25.44 1.30
N LEU A 202 -17.10 24.94 0.38
CA LEU A 202 -16.19 25.78 -0.40
C LEU A 202 -16.69 25.95 -1.84
N ASN A 203 -16.37 27.10 -2.42
CA ASN A 203 -16.54 27.31 -3.85
C ASN A 203 -15.48 26.52 -4.62
N LYS A 204 -15.79 26.18 -5.87
CA LYS A 204 -14.84 25.57 -6.79
C LYS A 204 -13.62 26.47 -7.00
N ASP A 205 -12.45 25.85 -7.08
CA ASP A 205 -11.22 26.57 -7.43
C ASP A 205 -11.26 26.98 -8.92
N PRO A 206 -11.07 28.26 -9.27
CA PRO A 206 -11.05 28.71 -10.67
C PRO A 206 -10.04 27.97 -11.56
N ILE A 207 -9.00 27.37 -10.99
CA ILE A 207 -8.01 26.60 -11.76
C ILE A 207 -8.64 25.40 -12.48
N SER A 208 -9.71 24.83 -11.93
CA SER A 208 -10.42 23.69 -12.53
C SER A 208 -11.01 24.01 -13.91
N ASN A 209 -11.21 25.30 -14.25
CA ASN A 209 -11.67 25.71 -15.58
C ASN A 209 -10.60 25.53 -16.67
N PHE A 210 -9.33 25.42 -16.29
CA PHE A 210 -8.20 25.34 -17.23
C PHE A 210 -7.57 23.95 -17.30
N LEU A 211 -8.03 23.01 -16.46
CA LEU A 211 -7.45 21.68 -16.35
C LEU A 211 -8.42 20.62 -16.88
N PRO A 212 -7.93 19.58 -17.59
CA PRO A 212 -8.79 18.55 -18.17
C PRO A 212 -9.49 17.73 -17.07
N LYS A 213 -10.76 17.37 -17.23
CA LYS A 213 -11.51 16.63 -16.20
C LYS A 213 -10.95 15.23 -15.98
N VAL A 214 -10.94 14.76 -14.74
CA VAL A 214 -10.57 13.38 -14.41
C VAL A 214 -11.82 12.68 -13.92
N GLU A 215 -12.29 11.69 -14.66
CA GLU A 215 -13.51 10.95 -14.34
C GLU A 215 -13.14 9.73 -13.49
N ILE A 216 -13.30 9.87 -12.17
CA ILE A 216 -13.07 8.82 -11.17
C ILE A 216 -14.38 8.62 -10.41
N ASN A 217 -14.66 7.38 -10.01
CA ASN A 217 -15.92 6.98 -9.41
C ASN A 217 -15.88 6.97 -7.89
N PHE A 218 -15.08 6.07 -7.30
CA PHE A 218 -15.03 5.78 -5.88
C PHE A 218 -13.67 5.15 -5.49
N VAL A 219 -13.42 5.00 -4.19
CA VAL A 219 -12.24 4.26 -3.68
C VAL A 219 -12.48 2.76 -3.85
N ASP A 220 -11.68 2.12 -4.68
CA ASP A 220 -11.79 0.68 -4.96
C ASP A 220 -11.29 -0.16 -3.77
N HIS A 221 -10.12 0.20 -3.24
CA HIS A 221 -9.50 -0.44 -2.09
C HIS A 221 -8.40 0.45 -1.48
N VAL A 222 -8.01 0.14 -0.24
CA VAL A 222 -6.93 0.83 0.49
C VAL A 222 -5.97 -0.20 1.07
N VAL A 223 -4.67 -0.03 0.82
CA VAL A 223 -3.66 -1.04 1.15
C VAL A 223 -2.82 -0.64 2.36
N GLY A 224 -2.74 -1.53 3.35
CA GLY A 224 -1.94 -1.34 4.56
C GLY A 224 -0.68 -2.21 4.56
N ASN A 225 0.49 -1.59 4.58
CA ASN A 225 1.77 -2.29 4.73
C ASN A 225 2.09 -2.52 6.20
N GLN A 226 2.62 -3.71 6.50
CA GLN A 226 2.99 -4.16 7.83
C GLN A 226 4.50 -4.46 7.91
N PRO A 227 5.12 -4.34 9.10
CA PRO A 227 6.41 -4.96 9.38
C PRO A 227 6.41 -6.47 9.15
N ASP A 228 7.59 -7.07 9.13
CA ASP A 228 7.74 -8.53 9.04
C ASP A 228 6.89 -9.24 10.11
N GLN A 229 6.17 -10.28 9.69
CA GLN A 229 5.23 -11.07 10.51
C GLN A 229 4.01 -10.28 11.04
N GLY A 230 3.76 -9.07 10.54
CA GLY A 230 2.64 -8.22 10.96
C GLY A 230 1.34 -8.47 10.18
N MET A 231 1.38 -9.13 9.01
CA MET A 231 0.20 -9.28 8.13
C MET A 231 -0.91 -10.06 8.80
N GLU A 232 -0.60 -11.22 9.39
CA GLU A 232 -1.62 -12.09 10.00
C GLU A 232 -2.25 -11.42 11.23
N VAL A 233 -1.46 -10.70 12.03
CA VAL A 233 -1.96 -9.96 13.21
C VAL A 233 -2.97 -8.89 12.79
N ALA A 234 -2.63 -8.11 11.74
CA ALA A 234 -3.50 -7.08 11.19
C ALA A 234 -4.74 -7.69 10.50
N ALA A 235 -4.58 -8.71 9.66
CA ALA A 235 -5.69 -9.40 9.00
C ALA A 235 -6.69 -9.98 10.01
N SER A 236 -6.20 -10.70 11.03
CA SER A 236 -7.07 -11.25 12.07
C SER A 236 -7.72 -10.19 12.95
N TRP A 237 -7.20 -8.97 13.01
CA TRP A 237 -7.92 -7.87 13.65
C TRP A 237 -9.21 -7.53 12.91
N TYR A 238 -9.18 -7.46 11.58
CA TYR A 238 -10.38 -7.24 10.76
C TYR A 238 -11.39 -8.40 10.89
N GLU A 239 -10.90 -9.65 10.86
CA GLU A 239 -11.74 -10.85 11.03
C GLU A 239 -12.46 -10.83 12.38
N ARG A 240 -11.71 -10.61 13.47
CA ARG A 240 -12.24 -10.68 14.83
C ARG A 240 -13.07 -9.46 15.19
N CYS A 241 -12.59 -8.24 14.90
CA CYS A 241 -13.20 -7.02 15.44
C CYS A 241 -14.31 -6.47 14.56
N LEU A 242 -14.20 -6.62 13.24
CA LEU A 242 -15.15 -6.03 12.27
C LEU A 242 -15.95 -7.09 11.50
N GLN A 243 -15.71 -8.37 11.75
CA GLN A 243 -16.37 -9.49 11.05
C GLN A 243 -16.14 -9.46 9.53
N PHE A 244 -14.99 -8.96 9.10
CA PHE A 244 -14.55 -9.06 7.71
C PHE A 244 -14.10 -10.49 7.43
N HIS A 245 -14.07 -10.88 6.16
CA HIS A 245 -13.53 -12.17 5.73
C HIS A 245 -12.29 -11.97 4.86
N ARG A 246 -11.44 -13.00 4.82
CA ARG A 246 -10.37 -13.06 3.81
C ARG A 246 -11.04 -13.24 2.46
N PHE A 247 -10.85 -12.27 1.59
CA PHE A 247 -11.36 -12.31 0.22
C PHE A 247 -10.38 -13.03 -0.70
N TRP A 248 -9.10 -12.72 -0.53
CA TRP A 248 -8.04 -13.19 -1.42
C TRP A 248 -6.71 -13.20 -0.68
N SER A 249 -5.80 -14.08 -1.09
CA SER A 249 -4.42 -14.08 -0.57
C SER A 249 -3.42 -14.45 -1.65
N VAL A 250 -2.21 -13.91 -1.54
CA VAL A 250 -1.04 -14.36 -2.28
C VAL A 250 0.14 -14.58 -1.35
N ASP A 251 0.89 -15.64 -1.62
CA ASP A 251 2.15 -15.94 -0.95
C ASP A 251 3.37 -15.51 -1.78
N ASP A 252 4.55 -15.68 -1.18
CA ASP A 252 5.85 -15.32 -1.76
C ASP A 252 6.28 -16.23 -2.92
N LYS A 253 5.61 -17.38 -3.11
CA LYS A 253 5.83 -18.22 -4.29
C LYS A 253 5.06 -17.68 -5.49
N GLN A 254 3.96 -16.96 -5.25
CA GLN A 254 3.12 -16.36 -6.28
C GLN A 254 3.59 -14.94 -6.64
N VAL A 255 4.01 -14.15 -5.65
CA VAL A 255 4.46 -12.77 -5.83
C VAL A 255 5.93 -12.64 -5.43
N CYS A 256 6.81 -13.06 -6.35
CA CYS A 256 8.24 -12.81 -6.26
C CYS A 256 8.82 -12.36 -7.61
N THR A 257 9.79 -11.44 -7.53
CA THR A 257 10.77 -11.19 -8.59
C THR A 257 11.99 -12.09 -8.35
N ASP A 258 12.97 -12.04 -9.25
CA ASP A 258 14.26 -12.71 -9.02
C ASP A 258 15.01 -12.17 -7.77
N TYR A 259 14.52 -11.06 -7.19
CA TYR A 259 15.17 -10.30 -6.16
C TYR A 259 14.32 -10.04 -4.91
N SER A 260 13.00 -9.86 -4.98
CA SER A 260 12.18 -9.55 -3.80
C SER A 260 10.83 -10.27 -3.85
N ALA A 261 10.15 -10.35 -2.71
CA ALA A 261 8.83 -10.95 -2.59
C ALA A 261 7.97 -10.19 -1.57
N LEU A 262 6.67 -10.47 -1.59
CA LEU A 262 5.77 -10.12 -0.49
C LEU A 262 4.72 -11.21 -0.26
N ARG A 263 3.99 -11.07 0.84
CA ARG A 263 2.73 -11.78 1.08
C ARG A 263 1.63 -10.75 1.27
N SER A 264 0.42 -11.09 0.81
CA SER A 264 -0.74 -10.21 0.93
C SER A 264 -1.99 -11.00 1.29
N ILE A 265 -2.80 -10.46 2.20
CA ILE A 265 -4.16 -10.91 2.51
C ILE A 265 -5.11 -9.74 2.29
N VAL A 266 -6.14 -9.95 1.48
CA VAL A 266 -7.20 -8.96 1.27
C VAL A 266 -8.34 -9.25 2.22
N MET A 267 -8.61 -8.29 3.10
CA MET A 267 -9.79 -8.30 3.96
C MET A 267 -10.94 -7.61 3.24
N ALA A 268 -12.14 -8.17 3.31
CA ALA A 268 -13.34 -7.53 2.80
C ALA A 268 -14.48 -7.62 3.80
N ASN A 269 -15.38 -6.63 3.80
CA ASN A 269 -16.65 -6.78 4.50
C ASN A 269 -17.53 -7.81 3.78
N TRP A 270 -18.62 -8.25 4.41
CA TRP A 270 -19.49 -9.30 3.88
C TRP A 270 -20.00 -9.05 2.43
N GLU A 271 -20.41 -7.81 2.13
CA GLU A 271 -20.88 -7.39 0.81
C GLU A 271 -19.75 -7.14 -0.20
N GLU A 272 -18.49 -7.18 0.23
CA GLU A 272 -17.27 -7.00 -0.59
C GLU A 272 -17.18 -5.65 -1.32
N ASN A 273 -17.85 -4.63 -0.79
CA ASN A 273 -17.77 -3.24 -1.28
C ASN A 273 -16.65 -2.43 -0.59
N VAL A 274 -16.14 -2.89 0.55
CA VAL A 274 -14.94 -2.37 1.22
C VAL A 274 -13.87 -3.45 1.18
N LYS A 275 -12.70 -3.14 0.60
CA LYS A 275 -11.58 -4.08 0.49
C LYS A 275 -10.27 -3.45 0.98
N MET A 276 -9.58 -4.17 1.86
CA MET A 276 -8.36 -3.74 2.54
C MET A 276 -7.25 -4.80 2.36
N PRO A 277 -6.43 -4.72 1.30
CA PRO A 277 -5.22 -5.52 1.19
C PRO A 277 -4.22 -5.19 2.30
N ILE A 278 -3.68 -6.22 2.95
CA ILE A 278 -2.69 -6.14 4.02
C ILE A 278 -1.44 -6.86 3.57
N ASN A 279 -0.33 -6.14 3.49
CA ASN A 279 0.94 -6.66 2.96
C ASN A 279 1.99 -6.80 4.06
N GLU A 280 2.87 -7.79 3.93
CA GLU A 280 4.13 -7.85 4.69
C GLU A 280 5.32 -8.19 3.78
N PRO A 281 6.55 -7.83 4.15
CA PRO A 281 7.73 -8.21 3.40
C PRO A 281 7.92 -9.74 3.40
N ALA A 282 8.50 -10.27 2.31
CA ALA A 282 8.93 -11.67 2.25
C ALA A 282 10.41 -11.79 1.82
N PRO A 283 11.07 -12.93 2.11
CA PRO A 283 12.48 -13.12 1.81
C PRO A 283 12.80 -13.01 0.31
N GLY A 284 13.91 -12.35 -0.01
CA GLY A 284 14.43 -12.20 -1.37
C GLY A 284 15.91 -11.85 -1.40
N LYS A 285 16.55 -11.86 -2.58
CA LYS A 285 17.96 -11.44 -2.74
C LYS A 285 18.17 -9.94 -2.45
N LYS A 286 17.13 -9.12 -2.55
CA LYS A 286 17.10 -7.68 -2.27
C LYS A 286 16.01 -7.37 -1.24
N LYS A 287 16.08 -6.17 -0.67
CA LYS A 287 15.06 -5.66 0.26
C LYS A 287 13.72 -5.53 -0.45
N SER A 288 12.66 -6.02 0.18
CA SER A 288 11.27 -5.86 -0.29
C SER A 288 10.84 -4.39 -0.22
N GLN A 289 10.07 -3.92 -1.20
CA GLN A 289 9.48 -2.57 -1.18
C GLN A 289 8.59 -2.33 0.06
N ILE A 290 8.00 -3.39 0.62
CA ILE A 290 7.21 -3.30 1.85
C ILE A 290 8.10 -2.96 3.04
N GLN A 291 9.30 -3.56 3.09
CA GLN A 291 10.29 -3.24 4.12
C GLN A 291 10.82 -1.82 3.97
N GLU A 292 11.01 -1.34 2.74
CA GLU A 292 11.38 0.05 2.49
C GLU A 292 10.30 1.02 2.96
N TYR A 293 9.03 0.77 2.63
CA TYR A 293 7.90 1.54 3.15
C TYR A 293 7.99 1.64 4.68
N VAL A 294 8.13 0.50 5.37
CA VAL A 294 8.16 0.45 6.84
C VAL A 294 9.34 1.25 7.40
N GLU A 295 10.50 1.24 6.74
CA GLU A 295 11.67 2.01 7.17
C GLU A 295 11.49 3.52 7.04
N TYR A 296 10.90 4.00 5.95
CA TYR A 296 10.70 5.43 5.70
C TYR A 296 9.43 6.00 6.35
N HIS A 297 8.41 5.15 6.53
CA HIS A 297 7.20 5.46 7.28
C HIS A 297 7.44 5.36 8.80
N GLY A 298 8.35 4.51 9.24
CA GLY A 298 8.61 4.25 10.67
C GLY A 298 7.70 3.19 11.30
N GLY A 299 6.97 2.41 10.50
CA GLY A 299 6.05 1.39 11.00
C GLY A 299 5.00 0.98 9.97
N ALA A 300 3.97 0.26 10.43
CA ALA A 300 2.81 -0.07 9.60
C ALA A 300 2.06 1.20 9.18
N GLY A 301 1.43 1.18 8.01
CA GLY A 301 0.52 2.23 7.57
C GLY A 301 -0.03 2.06 6.16
N VAL A 302 -0.85 3.00 5.72
CA VAL A 302 -1.44 2.98 4.37
C VAL A 302 -0.40 3.27 3.30
N GLN A 303 -0.17 2.31 2.43
CA GLN A 303 0.73 2.42 1.29
C GLN A 303 0.07 3.11 0.10
N HIS A 304 -1.12 2.66 -0.29
CA HIS A 304 -1.79 3.25 -1.43
C HIS A 304 -3.31 3.18 -1.34
N ILE A 305 -3.93 4.05 -2.14
CA ILE A 305 -5.37 4.15 -2.30
C ILE A 305 -5.66 3.97 -3.78
N ALA A 306 -6.46 2.97 -4.10
CA ALA A 306 -6.89 2.70 -5.46
C ALA A 306 -8.21 3.43 -5.75
N ILE A 307 -8.25 4.14 -6.88
CA ILE A 307 -9.38 4.93 -7.32
C ILE A 307 -9.93 4.37 -8.64
N ASN A 308 -11.23 4.05 -8.63
CA ASN A 308 -11.89 3.38 -9.74
C ASN A 308 -12.27 4.36 -10.87
N THR A 309 -12.17 3.95 -12.12
CA THR A 309 -12.69 4.67 -13.30
C THR A 309 -13.32 3.71 -14.31
N GLU A 310 -14.22 4.24 -15.15
CA GLU A 310 -14.81 3.51 -16.29
C GLU A 310 -14.05 3.75 -17.62
N ASP A 311 -13.17 4.75 -17.66
CA ASP A 311 -12.34 5.09 -18.83
C ASP A 311 -10.93 5.47 -18.37
N ILE A 312 -10.12 4.45 -18.12
CA ILE A 312 -8.74 4.59 -17.65
C ILE A 312 -7.85 5.28 -18.68
N ILE A 313 -8.10 5.13 -19.98
CA ILE A 313 -7.27 5.78 -21.01
C ILE A 313 -7.40 7.30 -20.85
N THR A 314 -8.64 7.81 -20.87
CA THR A 314 -8.90 9.25 -20.72
C THR A 314 -8.44 9.75 -19.35
N ALA A 315 -8.68 8.99 -18.28
CA ALA A 315 -8.26 9.36 -16.93
C ALA A 315 -6.74 9.55 -16.84
N ILE A 316 -5.95 8.62 -17.38
CA ILE A 316 -4.47 8.68 -17.33
C ILE A 316 -3.92 9.77 -18.24
N GLU A 317 -4.49 9.98 -19.43
CA GLU A 317 -4.10 11.11 -20.27
C GLU A 317 -4.31 12.45 -19.55
N ASN A 318 -5.45 12.61 -18.88
CA ASN A 318 -5.78 13.85 -18.17
C ASN A 318 -4.96 14.02 -16.88
N LEU A 319 -4.69 12.95 -16.13
CA LEU A 319 -3.78 12.99 -14.97
C LEU A 319 -2.35 13.35 -15.39
N ARG A 320 -1.84 12.79 -16.49
CA ARG A 320 -0.52 13.17 -17.04
C ARG A 320 -0.49 14.62 -17.51
N ALA A 321 -1.56 15.09 -18.17
CA ALA A 321 -1.68 16.50 -18.58
C ALA A 321 -1.72 17.46 -17.37
N ARG A 322 -2.24 17.00 -16.23
CA ARG A 322 -2.18 17.70 -14.94
C ARG A 322 -0.82 17.58 -14.25
N GLY A 323 0.11 16.80 -14.79
CA GLY A 323 1.47 16.62 -14.26
C GLY A 323 1.60 15.53 -13.20
N VAL A 324 0.66 14.59 -13.11
CA VAL A 324 0.83 13.38 -12.31
C VAL A 324 1.86 12.47 -12.98
N GLU A 325 2.85 12.06 -12.20
CA GLU A 325 3.86 11.09 -12.63
C GLU A 325 3.41 9.67 -12.27
N PHE A 326 3.65 8.74 -13.18
CA PHE A 326 3.34 7.32 -13.03
C PHE A 326 4.61 6.49 -13.18
N LEU A 327 4.56 5.27 -12.66
CA LEU A 327 5.60 4.28 -12.90
C LEU A 327 5.70 3.95 -14.39
N SER A 328 6.91 3.55 -14.80
CA SER A 328 7.18 3.11 -16.16
C SER A 328 7.21 1.58 -16.23
N ILE A 329 6.57 1.02 -17.24
CA ILE A 329 6.47 -0.44 -17.46
C ILE A 329 7.34 -0.81 -18.68
N PRO A 330 8.20 -1.84 -18.60
CA PRO A 330 9.02 -2.25 -19.73
C PRO A 330 8.18 -2.74 -20.93
N SER A 331 8.55 -2.38 -22.16
CA SER A 331 7.87 -2.85 -23.40
C SER A 331 7.79 -4.38 -23.52
N GLU A 332 8.74 -5.10 -22.90
CA GLU A 332 8.74 -6.57 -22.85
C GLU A 332 7.47 -7.13 -22.19
N TYR A 333 6.92 -6.45 -21.18
CA TYR A 333 5.65 -6.82 -20.55
C TYR A 333 4.52 -6.87 -21.57
N TYR A 334 4.41 -5.84 -22.41
CA TYR A 334 3.36 -5.75 -23.43
C TYR A 334 3.53 -6.79 -24.54
N ARG A 335 4.77 -7.14 -24.88
CA ARG A 335 5.04 -8.27 -25.79
C ARG A 335 4.53 -9.58 -25.20
N ILE A 336 4.82 -9.85 -23.93
CA ILE A 336 4.39 -11.08 -23.24
C ILE A 336 2.87 -11.13 -23.10
N ILE A 337 2.22 -10.05 -22.66
CA ILE A 337 0.77 -10.05 -22.42
C ILE A 337 -0.02 -10.19 -23.73
N ARG A 338 0.48 -9.66 -24.84
CA ARG A 338 -0.12 -9.87 -26.17
C ARG A 338 -0.14 -11.34 -26.57
N GLU A 339 0.94 -12.06 -26.33
CA GLU A 339 0.98 -13.50 -26.62
C GLU A 339 0.01 -14.27 -25.71
N ARG A 340 -0.03 -13.96 -24.41
CA ARG A 340 -0.95 -14.60 -23.45
C ARG A 340 -2.42 -14.36 -23.80
N LEU A 341 -2.77 -13.15 -24.24
CA LEU A 341 -4.14 -12.79 -24.63
C LEU A 341 -4.60 -13.47 -25.94
N LYS A 342 -3.68 -13.95 -26.80
CA LYS A 342 -4.08 -14.76 -27.97
C LYS A 342 -4.71 -16.08 -27.57
N GLU A 343 -4.22 -16.66 -26.48
CA GLU A 343 -4.68 -17.95 -25.94
C GLU A 343 -5.88 -17.78 -24.99
N SER A 344 -6.12 -16.57 -24.48
CA SER A 344 -7.24 -16.27 -23.60
C SER A 344 -8.58 -16.13 -24.32
N LYS A 345 -9.66 -16.51 -23.62
CA LYS A 345 -11.04 -16.24 -24.04
C LYS A 345 -11.44 -14.78 -23.80
N VAL A 346 -10.78 -14.11 -22.86
CA VAL A 346 -11.03 -12.71 -22.54
C VAL A 346 -10.52 -11.82 -23.66
N ARG A 347 -11.32 -10.82 -24.02
CA ARG A 347 -10.98 -9.79 -25.01
C ARG A 347 -10.92 -8.43 -24.31
N VAL A 348 -9.71 -7.90 -24.21
CA VAL A 348 -9.50 -6.52 -23.75
C VAL A 348 -10.06 -5.58 -24.81
N ALA A 349 -11.01 -4.72 -24.43
CA ALA A 349 -11.69 -3.81 -25.34
C ALA A 349 -10.80 -2.64 -25.75
N GLU A 350 -9.91 -2.21 -24.86
CA GLU A 350 -8.95 -1.13 -25.07
C GLU A 350 -7.80 -1.57 -26.00
N SER A 351 -7.27 -0.61 -26.77
CA SER A 351 -6.09 -0.86 -27.60
C SER A 351 -4.87 -1.10 -26.74
N ILE A 352 -4.26 -2.29 -26.84
CA ILE A 352 -3.04 -2.63 -26.10
C ILE A 352 -1.89 -1.68 -26.47
N ASP A 353 -1.84 -1.14 -27.69
CA ASP A 353 -0.84 -0.13 -28.08
C ASP A 353 -1.02 1.18 -27.29
N VAL A 354 -2.27 1.55 -27.00
CA VAL A 354 -2.56 2.72 -26.16
C VAL A 354 -2.22 2.42 -24.70
N LEU A 355 -2.56 1.23 -24.21
CA LEU A 355 -2.21 0.81 -22.84
C LEU A 355 -0.69 0.80 -22.63
N GLU A 356 0.07 0.32 -23.62
CA GLU A 356 1.53 0.33 -23.64
C GLU A 356 2.09 1.75 -23.59
N ARG A 357 1.61 2.64 -24.47
CA ARG A 357 2.01 4.06 -24.46
C ARG A 357 1.75 4.72 -23.11
N LEU A 358 0.65 4.35 -22.44
CA LEU A 358 0.25 4.93 -21.16
C LEU A 358 0.85 4.23 -19.94
N ASN A 359 1.58 3.13 -20.11
CA ASN A 359 2.14 2.29 -19.04
C ASN A 359 1.05 1.65 -18.15
N ILE A 360 -0.10 1.30 -18.72
CA ILE A 360 -1.21 0.65 -18.03
C ILE A 360 -1.01 -0.87 -18.06
N LEU A 361 -1.09 -1.51 -16.90
CA LEU A 361 -1.01 -2.96 -16.71
C LEU A 361 -2.37 -3.63 -16.95
N ILE A 362 -2.35 -4.88 -17.38
CA ILE A 362 -3.51 -5.73 -17.71
C ILE A 362 -3.36 -7.04 -16.92
N ASP A 363 -4.33 -7.35 -16.07
CA ASP A 363 -4.52 -8.71 -15.58
C ASP A 363 -5.91 -9.22 -15.95
N TYR A 364 -6.07 -10.53 -16.05
CA TYR A 364 -7.32 -11.15 -16.45
C TYR A 364 -7.51 -12.53 -15.84
N ASP A 365 -8.76 -12.93 -15.69
CA ASP A 365 -9.18 -14.28 -15.32
C ASP A 365 -10.07 -14.85 -16.43
N ASP A 366 -10.86 -15.88 -16.14
CA ASP A 366 -11.75 -16.49 -17.12
C ASP A 366 -13.01 -15.65 -17.39
N ASP A 367 -13.37 -14.74 -16.49
CA ASP A 367 -14.64 -13.99 -16.48
C ASP A 367 -14.48 -12.54 -16.94
N GLY A 368 -13.27 -11.97 -16.81
CA GLY A 368 -13.03 -10.57 -17.10
C GLY A 368 -11.55 -10.16 -17.04
N TYR A 369 -11.33 -8.84 -17.06
CA TYR A 369 -10.00 -8.26 -16.93
C TYR A 369 -10.03 -6.99 -16.07
N LEU A 370 -8.86 -6.64 -15.54
CA LEU A 370 -8.59 -5.40 -14.84
C LEU A 370 -7.46 -4.64 -15.52
N LEU A 371 -7.54 -3.32 -15.44
CA LEU A 371 -6.51 -2.40 -15.90
C LEU A 371 -6.05 -1.57 -14.71
N GLN A 372 -4.74 -1.46 -14.51
CA GLN A 372 -4.15 -0.80 -13.34
C GLN A 372 -2.94 0.05 -13.73
N ILE A 373 -2.73 1.15 -13.03
CA ILE A 373 -1.50 1.93 -13.10
C ILE A 373 -1.29 2.68 -11.80
N PHE A 374 -0.02 2.83 -11.43
CA PHE A 374 0.40 3.39 -10.15
C PHE A 374 1.14 4.70 -10.35
N THR A 375 0.80 5.70 -9.54
CA THR A 375 1.55 6.95 -9.52
C THR A 375 2.94 6.71 -8.92
N LYS A 376 3.85 7.66 -9.13
CA LYS A 376 4.97 7.82 -8.19
C LYS A 376 4.44 8.23 -6.82
N ASN A 377 5.32 8.23 -5.82
CA ASN A 377 4.97 8.69 -4.48
C ASN A 377 4.44 10.13 -4.51
N THR A 378 3.43 10.40 -3.70
CA THR A 378 2.79 11.72 -3.57
C THR A 378 3.59 12.68 -2.69
N GLN A 379 4.70 12.20 -2.13
CA GLN A 379 5.67 12.95 -1.34
C GLN A 379 7.08 12.39 -1.56
N ASP A 380 8.09 13.06 -1.01
CA ASP A 380 9.49 12.65 -1.17
C ASP A 380 9.79 11.28 -0.52
N ARG A 381 9.14 10.98 0.60
CA ARG A 381 9.28 9.67 1.27
C ARG A 381 8.66 8.59 0.37
N PRO A 382 9.31 7.42 0.20
CA PRO A 382 8.78 6.31 -0.57
C PRO A 382 7.69 5.55 0.19
N THR A 383 6.59 6.25 0.49
CA THR A 383 5.48 5.73 1.28
C THR A 383 4.17 5.75 0.48
N LEU A 384 3.41 6.85 0.53
CA LEU A 384 2.08 6.93 -0.05
C LEU A 384 2.11 7.20 -1.56
N PHE A 385 1.42 6.36 -2.34
CA PHE A 385 1.09 6.59 -3.75
C PHE A 385 -0.39 6.30 -4.02
N LEU A 386 -0.86 6.57 -5.24
CA LEU A 386 -2.22 6.27 -5.68
C LEU A 386 -2.19 5.24 -6.82
N GLU A 387 -3.26 4.47 -6.93
CA GLU A 387 -3.52 3.55 -8.03
C GLU A 387 -4.78 4.01 -8.76
N VAL A 388 -4.76 3.99 -10.10
CA VAL A 388 -5.99 4.13 -10.90
C VAL A 388 -6.33 2.75 -11.47
N ILE A 389 -7.56 2.31 -11.25
CA ILE A 389 -8.03 0.98 -11.62
C ILE A 389 -9.34 1.05 -12.42
N GLN A 390 -9.44 0.22 -13.47
CA GLN A 390 -10.68 -0.05 -14.18
C GLN A 390 -10.94 -1.55 -14.18
N ARG A 391 -12.18 -1.94 -13.87
CA ARG A 391 -12.60 -3.34 -13.79
C ARG A 391 -13.61 -3.65 -14.89
N ARG A 392 -13.42 -4.75 -15.60
CA ARG A 392 -14.36 -5.28 -16.60
C ARG A 392 -14.68 -6.71 -16.22
N ASN A 393 -15.75 -6.91 -15.46
CA ASN A 393 -16.16 -8.20 -14.88
C ASN A 393 -15.06 -8.93 -14.08
N HIS A 394 -14.20 -8.17 -13.40
CA HIS A 394 -13.10 -8.75 -12.62
C HIS A 394 -13.02 -8.16 -11.21
N ASN A 395 -13.19 -9.01 -10.20
CA ASN A 395 -13.21 -8.60 -8.78
C ASN A 395 -11.90 -8.89 -8.02
N GLY A 396 -10.94 -9.58 -8.63
CA GLY A 396 -9.63 -9.87 -8.04
C GLY A 396 -8.65 -8.68 -8.03
N PHE A 397 -7.39 -8.92 -7.63
CA PHE A 397 -6.41 -7.86 -7.35
C PHE A 397 -5.20 -7.83 -8.28
N GLY A 398 -5.18 -8.67 -9.31
CA GLY A 398 -4.14 -8.58 -10.31
C GLY A 398 -2.85 -9.33 -9.93
N ALA A 399 -2.91 -10.59 -9.46
CA ALA A 399 -1.72 -11.40 -9.12
C ALA A 399 -0.64 -11.36 -10.21
N GLY A 400 -1.06 -11.39 -11.48
CA GLY A 400 -0.15 -11.32 -12.62
C GLY A 400 0.53 -9.95 -12.75
N ASN A 401 -0.19 -8.87 -12.44
CA ASN A 401 0.32 -7.51 -12.45
C ASN A 401 1.28 -7.21 -11.30
N PHE A 402 1.06 -7.83 -10.13
CA PHE A 402 1.89 -7.61 -8.95
C PHE A 402 3.37 -7.78 -9.28
N LYS A 403 3.78 -8.88 -9.94
CA LYS A 403 5.19 -9.11 -10.29
C LYS A 403 5.81 -7.95 -11.11
N THR A 404 5.14 -7.53 -12.19
CA THR A 404 5.63 -6.44 -13.05
C THR A 404 5.63 -5.09 -12.33
N LEU A 405 4.65 -4.87 -11.45
CA LEU A 405 4.63 -3.71 -10.58
C LEU A 405 5.87 -3.65 -9.67
N PHE A 406 6.26 -4.77 -9.05
CA PHE A 406 7.48 -4.84 -8.23
C PHE A 406 8.72 -4.51 -9.04
N GLU A 407 8.87 -5.11 -10.22
CA GLU A 407 10.03 -4.86 -11.09
C GLU A 407 10.13 -3.36 -11.47
N SER A 408 8.99 -2.69 -11.62
CA SER A 408 8.90 -1.27 -11.93
C SER A 408 9.26 -0.38 -10.73
N PHE A 409 8.76 -0.69 -9.53
CA PHE A 409 9.17 -0.01 -8.29
C PHE A 409 10.66 -0.24 -7.98
N GLU A 410 11.16 -1.47 -8.12
CA GLU A 410 12.58 -1.78 -7.94
C GLU A 410 13.47 -0.95 -8.89
N SER A 411 13.02 -0.76 -10.13
CA SER A 411 13.74 0.07 -11.11
C SER A 411 13.79 1.53 -10.68
N GLU A 412 12.71 2.09 -10.11
CA GLU A 412 12.76 3.42 -9.49
C GLU A 412 13.74 3.51 -8.32
N GLN A 413 13.79 2.48 -7.48
CA GLN A 413 14.69 2.47 -6.32
C GLN A 413 16.16 2.47 -6.74
N ILE A 414 16.48 1.77 -7.82
CA ILE A 414 17.82 1.81 -8.41
C ILE A 414 18.11 3.21 -8.96
N GLY A 415 17.14 3.84 -9.66
CA GLY A 415 17.28 5.18 -10.22
C GLY A 415 17.47 6.30 -9.17
N LYS A 416 16.89 6.15 -7.96
CA LYS A 416 17.02 7.11 -6.84
C LYS A 416 18.35 7.03 -6.10
N GLY A 417 19.21 6.05 -6.40
CA GLY A 417 20.63 6.05 -6.06
C GLY A 417 20.96 6.24 -4.57
N LYS A 418 20.65 5.28 -3.69
CA LYS A 418 21.33 5.07 -2.39
C LYS A 418 21.32 3.59 -1.97
N TYR A 419 22.00 2.73 -2.72
CA TYR A 419 22.40 1.42 -2.18
C TYR A 419 23.73 1.59 -1.42
N ASN A 420 23.64 2.04 -0.17
CA ASN A 420 24.79 1.98 0.75
C ASN A 420 24.69 0.68 1.56
N GLU A 421 25.36 -0.36 1.08
CA GLU A 421 25.60 -1.63 1.77
C GLU A 421 26.40 -1.47 3.09
N THR A 422 26.67 -0.24 3.56
CA THR A 422 27.57 0.01 4.69
C THR A 422 27.06 1.01 5.74
N ARG A 423 25.87 1.60 5.60
CA ARG A 423 25.41 2.63 6.56
C ARG A 423 24.58 2.09 7.74
N LEU A 424 24.09 0.86 7.65
CA LEU A 424 23.30 0.19 8.69
C LEU A 424 24.09 -0.15 9.97
N LYS A 425 25.43 -0.17 9.94
CA LYS A 425 26.22 -0.37 11.16
C LYS A 425 26.37 0.88 12.04
N ARG A 426 26.06 2.08 11.55
CA ARG A 426 26.29 3.32 12.32
C ARG A 426 25.07 3.81 13.10
N VAL A 427 23.84 3.46 12.69
CA VAL A 427 22.63 3.92 13.41
C VAL A 427 22.33 3.06 14.64
N TYR A 428 22.63 1.76 14.60
CA TYR A 428 22.54 0.89 15.79
C TYR A 428 23.64 1.11 16.84
N CYS A 429 24.72 1.83 16.52
CA CYS A 429 25.79 2.12 17.47
C CYS A 429 25.54 3.39 18.30
N PHE A 430 24.70 4.31 17.83
CA PHE A 430 24.44 5.58 18.53
C PHE A 430 23.30 5.53 19.56
N ILE A 431 22.44 4.50 19.54
CA ILE A 431 21.36 4.34 20.52
C ILE A 431 21.78 3.45 21.71
N SER A 432 22.90 2.72 21.62
CA SER A 432 23.40 1.88 22.72
C SER A 432 24.40 2.60 23.66
N LEU A 433 24.79 3.85 23.36
CA LEU A 433 25.79 4.60 24.14
C LEU A 433 25.21 5.67 25.08
N THR A 434 23.88 5.80 25.17
CA THR A 434 23.22 6.79 26.04
C THR A 434 22.51 6.17 27.26
N LEU A 435 22.60 4.84 27.45
CA LEU A 435 22.00 4.13 28.59
C LEU A 435 23.00 3.43 29.52
N HIS A 436 24.29 3.79 29.47
CA HIS A 436 25.32 3.30 30.41
C HIS A 436 26.24 4.42 30.89
N ASN A 437 25.66 5.50 31.43
CA ASN A 437 26.42 6.50 32.18
C ASN A 437 25.65 7.01 33.39
N VAL A 438 25.38 6.10 34.32
CA VAL A 438 25.13 6.43 35.73
C VAL A 438 25.90 5.40 36.57
N ASN A 439 27.19 5.67 36.78
CA ASN A 439 27.94 5.46 38.05
C ASN A 439 29.46 5.33 37.80
N ASN A 440 30.16 6.38 38.24
CA ASN A 440 31.46 6.37 38.92
C ASN A 440 32.76 5.83 38.24
N THR A 441 33.73 6.75 38.21
CA THR A 441 35.20 6.60 38.41
C THR A 441 36.11 6.38 37.19
N VAL A 442 36.88 7.44 36.88
CA VAL A 442 38.30 7.54 36.47
C VAL A 442 38.88 6.40 35.60
N VAL A 443 39.42 6.75 34.42
CA VAL A 443 40.84 6.51 33.99
C VAL A 443 41.04 6.82 32.48
N ARG A 444 42.00 7.73 32.24
CA ARG A 444 42.93 7.95 31.10
C ARG A 444 42.46 7.90 29.64
N HIS A 445 42.69 9.04 28.99
CA HIS A 445 42.90 9.19 27.55
C HIS A 445 44.00 8.27 27.00
N GLN A 446 43.69 7.55 25.92
CA GLN A 446 44.65 7.20 24.89
C GLN A 446 44.01 7.41 23.51
N LEU A 447 44.56 8.39 22.80
CA LEU A 447 44.36 8.60 21.37
C LEU A 447 44.84 7.37 20.61
N CYS A 448 44.01 6.85 19.70
CA CYS A 448 44.47 6.03 18.59
C CYS A 448 43.72 6.42 17.32
N THR A 449 44.37 7.26 16.52
CA THR A 449 44.12 7.49 15.09
C THR A 449 44.27 6.19 14.31
N ILE A 450 43.28 5.78 13.52
CA ILE A 450 43.49 4.93 12.34
C ILE A 450 42.57 5.39 11.20
N ARG A 451 43.19 5.44 10.00
CA ARG A 451 42.77 5.94 8.69
C ARG A 451 41.44 5.40 8.16
#